data_AF-A0A371IQ24-F1
#
_entry.id   AF-A0A371IQ24-F1
#
_cell.length_a   1.000
_cell.length_b   1.000
_cell.length_c   1.000
_cell.angle_alpha   90.00
_cell.angle_beta   90.00
_cell.angle_gamma   90.00
#
_symmetry.space_group_name_H-M   'P 1'
#
loop_
_entity.id
_entity.type
_entity.pdbx_description
1 polymer ?
#
loop_
_entity_poly.entity_id
_entity_poly.type
_entity_poly.pdbx_seq_one_letter_code
_entity_poly.pdbx_strand_id
1 'polypeptide(L)'
;MNNIQDIKKVIRSYNFHNKCDYIRNIGEAGWTDIYMNKIEKNLSINSKYIIKLDSSLEGKNILLYTNNLASIYDEINKELIPKIEGYDINRNRLHGYYRGNGKILIGKKGGKNIEIQMEELSLDRLLRKVDYRTLLEDSDNKDKHQLLQSFIVDLGVSFNLLFKVAKNDESYTLNSMKLKEYAHLKNSDLNIFNLIEEKDNVSKESIKKIDRTDVIWVNKISNDITDAFEVELSSRMQVALNRLNEIDKLYAYKNKDIRLVIVSNENGRRQVERELSTITYNSLFDRNNLYFLSLDDLIKLLESKKCAQNKKEAYFYKLYQFKNRNI
;
A
#
# COMPACT_ATOMS: atom_id res chain seq x y z
N MET A 1 2.63 -26.36 -0.56
CA MET A 1 3.80 -25.51 -0.87
C MET A 1 4.96 -25.98 -0.02
N ASN A 2 5.90 -26.73 -0.58
CA ASN A 2 6.84 -27.52 0.25
C ASN A 2 8.22 -26.86 0.42
N ASN A 3 8.61 -25.93 -0.46
CA ASN A 3 9.94 -25.32 -0.45
C ASN A 3 9.93 -23.88 0.10
N ILE A 4 10.88 -23.53 0.97
CA ILE A 4 11.08 -22.18 1.51
C ILE A 4 11.36 -21.16 0.41
N GLN A 5 11.93 -21.58 -0.72
CA GLN A 5 12.11 -20.71 -1.88
C GLN A 5 10.78 -20.30 -2.50
N ASP A 6 9.77 -21.17 -2.49
CA ASP A 6 8.43 -20.85 -3.00
C ASP A 6 7.68 -19.94 -2.04
N ILE A 7 7.82 -20.16 -0.73
CA ILE A 7 7.28 -19.24 0.29
C ILE A 7 7.98 -17.87 0.19
N LYS A 8 9.30 -17.84 0.00
CA LYS A 8 10.05 -16.60 -0.27
C LYS A 8 9.63 -15.97 -1.60
N LYS A 9 9.34 -16.75 -2.65
CA LYS A 9 8.85 -16.25 -3.94
C LYS A 9 7.45 -15.65 -3.80
N VAL A 10 6.56 -16.29 -3.05
CA VAL A 10 5.21 -15.77 -2.74
C VAL A 10 5.34 -14.48 -1.91
N ILE A 11 6.14 -14.49 -0.84
CA ILE A 11 6.40 -13.28 -0.03
C ILE A 11 7.04 -12.16 -0.90
N ARG A 12 7.93 -12.50 -1.85
CA ARG A 12 8.51 -11.53 -2.79
C ARG A 12 7.54 -11.06 -3.88
N SER A 13 6.66 -11.92 -4.38
CA SER A 13 5.71 -11.61 -5.47
C SER A 13 4.56 -10.71 -5.01
N TYR A 14 4.33 -10.61 -3.70
CA TYR A 14 3.34 -9.70 -3.11
C TYR A 14 3.96 -8.44 -2.49
N ASN A 15 5.21 -8.12 -2.84
CA ASN A 15 5.81 -6.81 -2.54
C ASN A 15 5.83 -6.46 -1.03
N PHE A 16 6.05 -7.45 -0.15
CA PHE A 16 6.49 -7.19 1.23
C PHE A 16 7.92 -6.63 1.20
N HIS A 17 8.08 -5.31 1.14
CA HIS A 17 9.38 -4.66 0.87
C HIS A 17 10.27 -4.39 2.08
N ASN A 18 9.91 -4.87 3.27
CA ASN A 18 10.89 -4.81 4.35
C ASN A 18 11.88 -5.98 4.20
N LYS A 19 13.18 -5.66 4.10
CA LYS A 19 14.29 -6.61 4.33
C LYS A 19 14.23 -7.27 5.72
N CYS A 20 13.26 -6.86 6.54
CA CYS A 20 13.11 -7.08 7.98
C CYS A 20 12.32 -8.33 8.36
N ASP A 21 11.80 -9.11 7.39
CA ASP A 21 11.14 -10.38 7.67
C ASP A 21 12.18 -11.50 7.72
N TYR A 22 12.53 -11.90 8.95
CA TYR A 22 13.47 -12.99 9.14
C TYR A 22 12.75 -14.32 9.05
N ILE A 23 12.99 -15.05 7.95
CA ILE A 23 12.38 -16.34 7.69
C ILE A 23 13.36 -17.45 8.06
N ARG A 24 12.96 -18.35 8.96
CA ARG A 24 13.71 -19.57 9.30
C ARG A 24 12.88 -20.83 9.07
N ASN A 25 13.59 -21.94 8.91
CA ASN A 25 12.98 -23.26 8.84
C ASN A 25 13.40 -24.04 10.07
N ILE A 26 12.43 -24.61 10.77
CA ILE A 26 12.68 -25.65 11.74
C ILE A 26 12.34 -26.97 11.05
N GLY A 27 13.38 -27.71 10.70
CA GLY A 27 13.26 -29.04 10.09
C GLY A 27 12.88 -30.12 11.12
N GLU A 28 12.95 -31.38 10.71
CA GLU A 28 12.61 -32.55 11.54
C GLU A 28 13.31 -32.58 12.91
N ALA A 29 14.52 -32.03 13.00
CA ALA A 29 15.27 -31.95 14.25
C ALA A 29 14.64 -31.02 15.31
N GLY A 30 13.63 -30.22 14.96
CA GLY A 30 12.89 -29.38 15.90
C GLY A 30 13.63 -28.13 16.37
N TRP A 31 14.72 -27.72 15.71
CA TRP A 31 15.45 -26.49 16.04
C TRP A 31 15.95 -25.71 14.81
N THR A 32 16.33 -24.45 15.02
CA THR A 32 16.94 -23.56 14.02
C THR A 32 17.95 -22.59 14.65
N ASP A 33 18.90 -22.11 13.84
CA ASP A 33 19.79 -21.00 14.20
C ASP A 33 19.11 -19.63 14.05
N ILE A 34 19.32 -18.79 15.06
CA ILE A 34 18.89 -17.39 15.14
C ILE A 34 20.15 -16.52 15.21
N TYR A 35 20.60 -16.04 14.06
CA TYR A 35 21.78 -15.16 13.93
C TYR A 35 21.41 -13.72 14.27
N MET A 36 22.01 -13.16 15.33
CA MET A 36 21.61 -11.85 15.88
C MET A 36 22.13 -10.70 15.01
N ASN A 37 23.35 -10.82 14.46
CA ASN A 37 23.90 -9.83 13.52
C ASN A 37 23.01 -9.54 12.30
N LYS A 38 22.25 -10.55 11.85
CA LYS A 38 21.32 -10.41 10.71
C LYS A 38 20.02 -9.72 11.13
N ILE A 39 19.58 -9.93 12.37
CA ILE A 39 18.41 -9.27 12.96
C ILE A 39 18.74 -7.80 13.21
N GLU A 40 19.83 -7.53 13.94
CA GLU A 40 20.29 -6.20 14.34
C GLU A 40 20.38 -5.21 13.17
N LYS A 41 21.04 -5.59 12.07
CA LYS A 41 21.27 -4.72 10.90
C LYS A 41 20.00 -4.18 10.26
N ASN A 42 18.86 -4.84 10.46
CA ASN A 42 17.61 -4.52 9.77
C ASN A 42 16.42 -4.47 10.74
N LEU A 43 16.68 -4.31 12.04
CA LEU A 43 15.62 -4.30 13.04
C LEU A 43 14.89 -2.95 13.04
N SER A 44 13.57 -3.01 13.08
CA SER A 44 12.66 -1.87 13.19
C SER A 44 11.57 -2.22 14.18
N ILE A 45 10.86 -1.22 14.70
CA ILE A 45 9.80 -1.43 15.69
C ILE A 45 8.67 -2.35 15.19
N ASN A 46 8.48 -2.43 13.87
CA ASN A 46 7.45 -3.26 13.22
C ASN A 46 8.01 -4.53 12.56
N SER A 47 9.25 -4.92 12.89
CA SER A 47 9.90 -6.09 12.28
C SER A 47 9.18 -7.38 12.66
N LYS A 48 9.02 -8.27 11.68
CA LYS A 48 8.30 -9.54 11.83
C LYS A 48 9.25 -10.73 11.84
N TYR A 49 8.87 -11.78 12.56
CA TYR A 49 9.58 -13.05 12.57
C TYR A 49 8.69 -14.17 12.05
N ILE A 50 9.15 -14.92 11.06
CA ILE A 50 8.39 -16.01 10.45
C ILE A 50 9.20 -17.30 10.54
N ILE A 51 8.60 -18.34 11.10
CA ILE A 51 9.19 -19.69 11.15
C ILE A 51 8.33 -20.64 10.33
N LYS A 52 8.94 -21.34 9.37
CA LYS A 52 8.34 -22.52 8.75
C LYS A 52 8.64 -23.73 9.62
N LEU A 53 7.60 -24.47 10.00
CA LEU A 53 7.72 -25.79 10.61
C LEU A 53 7.57 -26.87 9.55
N ASP A 54 8.41 -27.91 9.66
CA ASP A 54 8.26 -29.12 8.87
C ASP A 54 6.97 -29.88 9.24
N SER A 55 6.36 -30.52 8.24
CA SER A 55 5.19 -31.38 8.42
C SER A 55 5.41 -32.53 9.40
N SER A 56 6.64 -33.00 9.59
CA SER A 56 6.94 -34.07 10.55
C SER A 56 6.72 -33.67 12.01
N LEU A 57 6.66 -32.37 12.32
CA LEU A 57 6.49 -31.87 13.70
C LEU A 57 5.02 -31.70 14.11
N GLU A 58 4.12 -31.43 13.16
CA GLU A 58 2.72 -31.05 13.43
C GLU A 58 1.72 -31.70 12.45
N GLY A 59 2.16 -32.70 11.67
CA GLY A 59 1.34 -33.39 10.66
C GLY A 59 1.03 -32.56 9.40
N LYS A 60 1.35 -31.26 9.39
CA LYS A 60 1.21 -30.35 8.24
C LYS A 60 2.34 -29.31 8.25
N ASN A 61 2.67 -28.77 7.08
CA ASN A 61 3.57 -27.61 7.03
C ASN A 61 2.84 -26.40 7.63
N ILE A 62 3.40 -25.81 8.69
CA ILE A 62 2.84 -24.64 9.38
C ILE A 62 3.79 -23.46 9.23
N LEU A 63 3.23 -22.27 9.05
CA LEU A 63 3.97 -21.02 9.22
C LEU A 63 3.60 -20.42 10.57
N LEU A 64 4.58 -20.01 11.34
CA LEU A 64 4.41 -19.31 12.61
C LEU A 64 4.88 -17.86 12.46
N TYR A 65 4.21 -16.94 13.15
CA TYR A 65 4.42 -15.50 13.01
C TYR A 65 4.40 -14.74 14.34
N THR A 66 5.19 -13.66 14.40
CA THR A 66 5.04 -12.56 15.37
C THR A 66 5.44 -11.22 14.72
N ASN A 67 4.78 -10.12 15.12
CA ASN A 67 5.16 -8.74 14.80
C ASN A 67 6.07 -8.09 15.86
N ASN A 68 6.42 -8.82 16.92
CA ASN A 68 7.11 -8.25 18.07
C ASN A 68 8.62 -8.59 18.09
N LEU A 69 9.26 -8.70 16.92
CA LEU A 69 10.66 -9.11 16.84
C LEU A 69 11.60 -8.13 17.55
N ALA A 70 11.26 -6.84 17.57
CA ALA A 70 12.04 -5.83 18.27
C ALA A 70 12.07 -6.05 19.79
N SER A 71 10.91 -6.24 20.43
CA SER A 71 10.85 -6.55 21.86
C SER A 71 11.53 -7.87 22.18
N ILE A 72 11.36 -8.89 21.35
CA ILE A 72 12.02 -10.19 21.52
C ILE A 72 13.54 -10.03 21.46
N TYR A 73 14.05 -9.24 20.50
CA TYR A 73 15.47 -8.95 20.36
C TYR A 73 16.02 -8.20 21.58
N ASP A 74 15.28 -7.22 22.10
CA ASP A 74 15.65 -6.47 23.30
C ASP A 74 15.67 -7.36 24.55
N GLU A 75 14.71 -8.27 24.68
CA GLU A 75 14.67 -9.24 25.78
C GLU A 75 15.86 -10.20 25.72
N ILE A 76 16.16 -10.73 24.52
CA ILE A 76 17.35 -11.57 24.30
C ILE A 76 18.64 -10.83 24.67
N ASN A 77 18.77 -9.56 24.25
CA ASN A 77 19.94 -8.73 24.55
C ASN A 77 20.09 -8.39 26.02
N LYS A 78 18.98 -8.29 26.78
CA LYS A 78 19.02 -8.03 28.22
C LYS A 78 19.27 -9.30 29.02
N GLU A 79 18.68 -10.42 28.60
CA GLU A 79 18.58 -11.60 29.45
C GLU A 79 19.54 -12.73 29.10
N LEU A 80 19.88 -12.92 27.82
CA LEU A 80 20.63 -14.08 27.34
C LEU A 80 22.05 -13.73 26.89
N ILE A 81 22.23 -12.68 26.07
CA ILE A 81 23.54 -12.30 25.53
C ILE A 81 24.54 -11.90 26.63
N PRO A 82 24.20 -11.03 27.61
CA PRO A 82 25.15 -10.58 28.62
C PRO A 82 25.63 -11.72 29.54
N LYS A 83 24.83 -12.79 29.64
CA LYS A 83 25.14 -13.96 30.47
C LYS A 83 25.87 -15.06 29.69
N ILE A 84 26.01 -14.91 28.36
CA ILE A 84 26.57 -15.91 27.43
C ILE A 84 25.83 -17.26 27.56
N GLU A 85 24.58 -17.25 28.02
CA GLU A 85 23.80 -18.47 28.25
C GLU A 85 23.14 -18.90 26.94
N GLY A 86 23.78 -19.84 26.25
CA GLY A 86 23.27 -20.39 24.98
C GLY A 86 23.60 -19.57 23.74
N TYR A 87 24.27 -18.42 23.89
CA TYR A 87 24.76 -17.58 22.81
C TYR A 87 26.13 -18.07 22.31
N ASP A 88 26.19 -18.50 21.05
CA ASP A 88 27.43 -18.82 20.34
C ASP A 88 28.06 -17.51 19.87
N ILE A 89 28.95 -16.96 20.69
CA ILE A 89 29.61 -15.68 20.47
C ILE A 89 30.42 -15.64 19.17
N ASN A 90 31.04 -16.77 18.81
CA ASN A 90 31.89 -16.87 17.63
C ASN A 90 31.07 -16.77 16.33
N ARG A 91 29.84 -17.28 16.35
CA ARG A 91 28.94 -17.25 15.19
C ARG A 91 27.82 -16.21 15.31
N ASN A 92 27.79 -15.46 16.41
CA ASN A 92 26.77 -14.48 16.75
C ASN A 92 25.35 -15.05 16.54
N ARG A 93 25.06 -16.16 17.22
CA ARG A 93 23.78 -16.87 17.08
C ARG A 93 23.26 -17.50 18.38
N LEU A 94 21.96 -17.70 18.44
CA LEU A 94 21.23 -18.50 19.43
C LEU A 94 20.53 -19.66 18.74
N HIS A 95 20.14 -20.68 19.50
CA HIS A 95 19.28 -21.75 19.01
C HIS A 95 17.82 -21.49 19.41
N GLY A 96 16.91 -21.66 18.45
CA GLY A 96 15.46 -21.71 18.69
C GLY A 96 14.96 -23.14 18.59
N TYR A 97 14.17 -23.59 19.56
CA TYR A 97 13.60 -24.94 19.63
C TYR A 97 12.08 -24.88 19.62
N TYR A 98 11.45 -25.70 18.78
CA TYR A 98 9.99 -25.82 18.76
C TYR A 98 9.50 -26.72 19.91
N ARG A 99 8.42 -26.30 20.57
CA ARG A 99 7.83 -26.98 21.74
C ARG A 99 6.37 -27.41 21.55
N GLY A 100 5.82 -27.25 20.35
CA GLY A 100 4.40 -27.50 20.08
C GLY A 100 3.55 -26.24 20.25
N ASN A 101 2.34 -26.25 19.68
CA ASN A 101 1.32 -25.20 19.85
C ASN A 101 1.83 -23.77 19.57
N GLY A 102 2.70 -23.61 18.56
CA GLY A 102 3.24 -22.31 18.19
C GLY A 102 4.30 -21.73 19.14
N LYS A 103 4.79 -22.52 20.11
CA LYS A 103 5.80 -22.07 21.08
C LYS A 103 7.22 -22.34 20.60
N ILE A 104 8.09 -21.33 20.74
CA ILE A 104 9.52 -21.41 20.43
C ILE A 104 10.32 -21.01 21.67
N LEU A 105 11.23 -21.88 22.10
CA LEU A 105 12.22 -21.55 23.12
C LEU A 105 13.49 -21.04 22.46
N ILE A 106 13.96 -19.86 22.82
CA ILE A 106 15.26 -19.33 22.40
C ILE A 106 16.25 -19.44 23.56
N GLY A 107 17.39 -20.08 23.32
CA GLY A 107 18.47 -20.23 24.30
C GLY A 107 19.21 -21.56 24.20
N LYS A 108 19.67 -22.10 25.32
CA LYS A 108 20.35 -23.41 25.39
C LYS A 108 19.37 -24.50 25.82
N LYS A 109 19.44 -25.66 25.16
CA LYS A 109 18.73 -26.86 25.63
C LYS A 109 19.17 -27.19 27.07
N GLY A 110 18.25 -27.09 28.02
CA GLY A 110 18.49 -27.32 29.46
C GLY A 110 19.05 -26.12 30.26
N GLY A 111 19.17 -24.93 29.66
CA GLY A 111 19.58 -23.70 30.35
C GLY A 111 18.43 -22.69 30.46
N LYS A 112 18.75 -21.43 30.80
CA LYS A 112 17.79 -20.33 30.71
C LYS A 112 17.34 -20.15 29.26
N ASN A 113 16.04 -20.03 29.06
CA ASN A 113 15.42 -19.85 27.77
C ASN A 113 14.36 -18.75 27.87
N ILE A 114 14.15 -18.03 26.77
CA ILE A 114 12.98 -17.16 26.58
C ILE A 114 11.96 -17.97 25.78
N GLU A 115 10.72 -18.03 26.26
CA GLU A 115 9.61 -18.63 25.53
C GLU A 115 8.88 -17.57 24.73
N ILE A 116 8.73 -17.82 23.43
CA ILE A 116 7.99 -16.95 22.53
C ILE A 116 6.76 -17.71 22.06
N GLN A 117 5.60 -17.13 22.34
CA GLN A 117 4.37 -17.55 21.69
C GLN A 117 4.30 -16.92 20.31
N MET A 118 4.24 -17.77 19.29
CA MET A 118 3.95 -17.36 17.92
C MET A 118 2.54 -17.80 17.54
N GLU A 119 1.95 -17.07 16.59
CA GLU A 119 0.64 -17.42 16.05
C GLU A 119 0.80 -18.29 14.80
N GLU A 120 -0.07 -19.29 14.63
CA GLU A 120 -0.20 -19.96 13.33
C GLU A 120 -0.65 -18.93 12.29
N LEU A 121 0.21 -18.78 11.30
CA LEU A 121 0.05 -17.91 10.17
C LEU A 121 -0.63 -18.70 9.07
N SER A 122 -1.95 -18.56 8.96
CA SER A 122 -2.60 -18.94 7.72
C SER A 122 -2.01 -18.09 6.60
N LEU A 123 -1.81 -18.66 5.40
CA LEU A 123 -1.45 -17.86 4.23
C LEU A 123 -2.45 -16.70 4.07
N ASP A 124 -3.73 -16.93 4.37
CA ASP A 124 -4.76 -15.90 4.45
C ASP A 124 -4.46 -14.78 5.45
N ARG A 125 -3.73 -15.04 6.55
CA ARG A 125 -3.26 -14.07 7.57
C ARG A 125 -2.01 -13.29 7.16
N LEU A 126 -1.06 -13.89 6.44
CA LEU A 126 -0.05 -13.12 5.69
C LEU A 126 -0.71 -12.18 4.69
N LEU A 127 -1.80 -12.66 4.09
CA LEU A 127 -2.68 -11.93 3.19
C LEU A 127 -3.77 -11.13 3.94
N ARG A 128 -3.81 -11.11 5.30
CA ARG A 128 -4.88 -10.42 6.05
C ARG A 128 -4.62 -8.93 6.00
N LYS A 129 -5.31 -8.36 5.02
CA LYS A 129 -6.09 -7.14 5.06
C LYS A 129 -5.40 -5.99 5.80
N VAL A 130 -4.71 -5.14 5.04
CA VAL A 130 -4.60 -3.71 5.38
C VAL A 130 -6.00 -3.26 5.82
N ASP A 131 -6.15 -2.91 7.09
CA ASP A 131 -7.38 -2.31 7.62
C ASP A 131 -7.31 -0.83 7.27
N TYR A 132 -7.77 -0.52 6.04
CA TYR A 132 -7.71 0.83 5.50
C TYR A 132 -8.52 1.80 6.35
N ARG A 133 -9.55 1.31 7.06
CA ARG A 133 -10.36 2.12 7.97
C ARG A 133 -9.56 2.49 9.21
N THR A 134 -9.00 1.51 9.91
CA THR A 134 -8.17 1.76 11.10
C THR A 134 -6.96 2.64 10.77
N LEU A 135 -6.27 2.40 9.65
CA LEU A 135 -5.14 3.25 9.25
C LEU A 135 -5.55 4.71 9.03
N LEU A 136 -6.72 4.94 8.41
CA LEU A 136 -7.21 6.29 8.18
C LEU A 136 -7.63 6.98 9.48
N GLU A 137 -8.26 6.24 10.39
CA GLU A 137 -8.70 6.72 11.70
C GLU A 137 -7.52 7.06 12.63
N ASP A 138 -6.49 6.23 12.63
CA ASP A 138 -5.29 6.38 13.47
C ASP A 138 -4.28 7.40 12.92
N SER A 139 -4.41 7.80 11.66
CA SER A 139 -3.50 8.76 11.04
C SER A 139 -3.76 10.20 11.48
N ASP A 140 -2.69 10.97 11.66
CA ASP A 140 -2.78 12.41 11.89
C ASP A 140 -3.40 13.12 10.68
N ASN A 141 -4.14 14.22 10.91
CA ASN A 141 -4.77 14.98 9.82
C ASN A 141 -3.79 15.45 8.74
N LYS A 142 -2.53 15.68 9.10
CA LYS A 142 -1.47 16.07 8.16
C LYS A 142 -1.13 14.93 7.18
N ASP A 143 -1.23 13.69 7.64
CA ASP A 143 -0.81 12.49 6.92
C ASP A 143 -1.97 11.79 6.20
N LYS A 144 -3.23 12.09 6.57
CA LYS A 144 -4.44 11.57 5.92
C LYS A 144 -4.46 11.81 4.42
N HIS A 145 -4.01 12.98 3.96
CA HIS A 145 -3.97 13.31 2.55
C HIS A 145 -3.07 12.34 1.77
N GLN A 146 -1.84 12.15 2.23
CA GLN A 146 -0.90 11.21 1.59
C GLN A 146 -1.34 9.76 1.74
N LEU A 147 -1.96 9.41 2.88
CA LEU A 147 -2.49 8.07 3.09
C LEU A 147 -3.58 7.73 2.07
N LEU A 148 -4.49 8.67 1.80
CA LEU A 148 -5.55 8.50 0.80
C LEU A 148 -5.01 8.45 -0.63
N GLN A 149 -4.00 9.26 -0.97
CA GLN A 149 -3.29 9.12 -2.24
C GLN A 149 -2.71 7.70 -2.38
N SER A 150 -2.14 7.17 -1.29
CA SER A 150 -1.58 5.81 -1.26
C SER A 150 -2.64 4.72 -1.45
N PHE A 151 -3.82 4.92 -0.88
CA PHE A 151 -4.96 4.02 -1.07
C PHE A 151 -5.43 3.99 -2.52
N ILE A 152 -5.49 5.16 -3.18
CA ILE A 152 -5.81 5.25 -4.61
C ILE A 152 -4.74 4.54 -5.45
N VAL A 153 -3.46 4.73 -5.13
CA VAL A 153 -2.36 4.00 -5.80
C VAL A 153 -2.51 2.49 -5.65
N ASP A 154 -2.74 1.99 -4.45
CA ASP A 154 -2.93 0.56 -4.21
C ASP A 154 -4.13 -0.01 -5.00
N LEU A 155 -5.20 0.78 -5.12
CA LEU A 155 -6.33 0.41 -5.96
C LEU A 155 -5.94 0.33 -7.45
N GLY A 156 -5.22 1.31 -7.96
CA GLY A 156 -4.73 1.34 -9.35
C GLY A 156 -3.82 0.16 -9.70
N VAL A 157 -2.92 -0.22 -8.78
CA VAL A 157 -2.08 -1.43 -8.91
C VAL A 157 -2.94 -2.68 -9.10
N SER A 158 -4.08 -2.76 -8.42
CA SER A 158 -5.01 -3.90 -8.53
C SER A 158 -5.67 -4.03 -9.90
N PHE A 159 -5.72 -2.92 -10.65
CA PHE A 159 -6.20 -2.85 -12.01
C PHE A 159 -5.07 -2.96 -13.04
N ASN A 160 -3.84 -3.24 -12.61
CA ASN A 160 -2.65 -3.32 -13.46
C ASN A 160 -2.41 -2.03 -14.28
N LEU A 161 -2.67 -0.88 -13.66
CA LEU A 161 -2.45 0.45 -14.23
C LEU A 161 -1.06 0.98 -13.87
N LEU A 162 -0.60 1.95 -14.64
CA LEU A 162 0.54 2.80 -14.31
C LEU A 162 0.03 4.09 -13.67
N PHE A 163 0.86 4.80 -12.89
CA PHE A 163 0.39 6.00 -12.21
C PHE A 163 1.50 7.00 -11.92
N LYS A 164 1.09 8.28 -11.89
CA LYS A 164 1.88 9.44 -11.47
C LYS A 164 1.27 9.99 -10.19
N VAL A 165 2.10 10.36 -9.23
CA VAL A 165 1.69 10.99 -7.96
C VAL A 165 2.26 12.41 -7.90
N ALA A 166 1.62 13.32 -7.16
CA ALA A 166 2.15 14.66 -6.96
C ALA A 166 3.56 14.63 -6.33
N LYS A 167 4.46 15.47 -6.87
CA LYS A 167 5.90 15.44 -6.58
C LYS A 167 6.26 15.66 -5.10
N ASN A 168 5.42 16.38 -4.36
CA ASN A 168 5.67 16.70 -2.94
C ASN A 168 5.43 15.50 -2.01
N ASP A 169 4.75 14.46 -2.48
CA ASP A 169 4.26 13.36 -1.65
C ASP A 169 4.96 12.01 -1.96
N GLU A 170 5.89 12.00 -2.91
CA GLU A 170 6.68 10.84 -3.34
C GLU A 170 7.45 10.11 -2.22
N SER A 171 7.68 10.78 -1.09
CA SER A 171 8.44 10.25 0.05
C SER A 171 7.60 9.51 1.09
N TYR A 172 6.26 9.62 1.03
CA TYR A 172 5.36 8.98 1.97
C TYR A 172 5.42 7.45 1.84
N THR A 173 5.30 6.73 2.96
CA THR A 173 5.51 5.28 3.01
C THR A 173 4.22 4.54 3.36
N LEU A 174 3.69 3.73 2.44
CA LEU A 174 2.58 2.80 2.68
C LEU A 174 3.13 1.36 2.65
N ASN A 175 2.80 0.55 3.67
CA ASN A 175 3.26 -0.84 3.77
C ASN A 175 4.80 -0.98 3.67
N SER A 176 5.54 -0.06 4.30
CA SER A 176 7.00 -0.01 4.28
C SER A 176 7.63 0.29 2.90
N MET A 177 6.83 0.72 1.92
CA MET A 177 7.29 1.19 0.61
C MET A 177 6.98 2.66 0.40
N LYS A 178 7.92 3.39 -0.20
CA LYS A 178 7.67 4.79 -0.57
C LYS A 178 6.72 4.85 -1.76
N LEU A 179 5.85 5.84 -1.83
CA LEU A 179 4.92 6.02 -2.95
C LEU A 179 5.63 6.07 -4.31
N LYS A 180 6.82 6.67 -4.38
CA LYS A 180 7.67 6.67 -5.58
C LYS A 180 8.13 5.28 -6.07
N GLU A 181 8.10 4.27 -5.19
CA GLU A 181 8.48 2.89 -5.55
C GLU A 181 7.35 2.17 -6.26
N TYR A 182 6.12 2.69 -6.17
CA TYR A 182 4.97 2.28 -6.95
C TYR A 182 4.79 3.23 -8.14
N ALA A 183 4.92 4.54 -7.91
CA ALA A 183 4.63 5.62 -8.87
C ALA A 183 5.84 5.87 -9.77
N HIS A 184 5.97 5.05 -10.81
CA HIS A 184 7.11 5.10 -11.72
C HIS A 184 7.00 6.19 -12.79
N LEU A 185 5.81 6.77 -13.00
CA LEU A 185 5.59 7.74 -14.07
C LEU A 185 5.89 9.18 -13.62
N LYS A 186 6.71 9.86 -14.41
CA LYS A 186 6.87 11.31 -14.44
C LYS A 186 5.99 11.91 -15.52
N ASN A 187 5.79 13.24 -15.51
CA ASN A 187 5.07 13.91 -16.60
C ASN A 187 5.67 13.66 -17.98
N SER A 188 6.99 13.41 -18.07
CA SER A 188 7.67 13.01 -19.32
C SER A 188 7.19 11.66 -19.85
N ASP A 189 6.77 10.77 -18.96
CA ASP A 189 6.37 9.40 -19.27
C ASP A 189 4.86 9.33 -19.56
N LEU A 190 4.11 10.27 -18.99
CA LEU A 190 2.76 10.57 -19.44
C LEU A 190 2.85 11.04 -20.90
N ASN A 191 1.93 10.55 -21.72
CA ASN A 191 1.75 10.98 -23.12
C ASN A 191 1.26 12.46 -23.23
N ILE A 192 1.54 13.26 -22.20
CA ILE A 192 1.32 14.69 -22.06
C ILE A 192 2.32 15.47 -22.92
N PHE A 193 3.56 15.00 -23.09
CA PHE A 193 4.50 15.72 -23.98
C PHE A 193 4.20 15.54 -25.47
N ASN A 194 3.65 14.40 -25.89
CA ASN A 194 3.12 14.28 -27.25
C ASN A 194 1.82 15.08 -27.46
N LEU A 195 1.16 15.56 -26.39
CA LEU A 195 0.11 16.60 -26.47
C LEU A 195 0.72 18.01 -26.58
N ILE A 196 1.96 18.19 -26.13
CA ILE A 196 2.70 19.46 -26.14
C ILE A 196 3.37 19.71 -27.49
N GLU A 197 3.56 18.70 -28.35
CA GLU A 197 4.07 18.90 -29.72
C GLU A 197 3.02 19.46 -30.69
N GLU A 198 1.72 19.33 -30.39
CA GLU A 198 0.62 20.06 -31.06
C GLU A 198 0.45 21.47 -30.47
N LYS A 199 1.58 22.18 -30.47
CA LYS A 199 1.95 23.29 -29.61
C LYS A 199 1.39 24.61 -30.11
N ASP A 200 0.38 25.15 -29.42
CA ASP A 200 0.18 26.61 -29.30
C ASP A 200 -0.61 27.03 -28.03
N ASN A 201 -1.33 26.13 -27.35
CA ASN A 201 -2.29 26.52 -26.29
C ASN A 201 -2.03 26.02 -24.86
N VAL A 202 -0.95 25.25 -24.59
CA VAL A 202 -0.69 24.72 -23.23
C VAL A 202 0.35 25.57 -22.51
N SER A 203 -0.10 26.39 -21.55
CA SER A 203 0.78 27.26 -20.78
C SER A 203 1.66 26.48 -19.78
N LYS A 204 2.84 27.01 -19.45
CA LYS A 204 3.71 26.48 -18.38
C LYS A 204 2.97 26.34 -17.04
N GLU A 205 1.96 27.17 -16.80
CA GLU A 205 1.13 27.11 -15.59
C GLU A 205 0.18 25.91 -15.60
N SER A 206 -0.35 25.54 -16.78
CA SER A 206 -1.19 24.34 -16.94
C SER A 206 -0.39 23.07 -16.62
N ILE A 207 0.85 22.99 -17.11
CA ILE A 207 1.77 21.87 -16.80
C ILE A 207 2.02 21.76 -15.30
N LYS A 208 2.27 22.89 -14.61
CA LYS A 208 2.46 22.90 -13.15
C LYS A 208 1.22 22.42 -12.40
N LYS A 209 0.02 22.77 -12.87
CA LYS A 209 -1.24 22.32 -12.25
C LYS A 209 -1.40 20.81 -12.37
N ILE A 210 -1.10 20.24 -13.54
CA ILE A 210 -1.14 18.79 -13.77
C ILE A 210 -0.06 18.05 -12.96
N ASP A 211 1.13 18.64 -12.84
CA ASP A 211 2.19 18.11 -11.99
C ASP A 211 1.80 18.09 -10.50
N ARG A 212 0.89 18.98 -10.10
CA ARG A 212 0.34 19.06 -8.75
C ARG A 212 -0.91 18.22 -8.52
N THR A 213 -1.46 17.58 -9.54
CA THR A 213 -2.56 16.63 -9.36
C THR A 213 -2.09 15.43 -8.56
N ASP A 214 -2.88 15.09 -7.54
CA ASP A 214 -2.53 14.12 -6.51
C ASP A 214 -2.18 12.75 -7.07
N VAL A 215 -3.08 12.15 -7.86
CA VAL A 215 -2.84 10.85 -8.51
C VAL A 215 -3.42 10.85 -9.92
N ILE A 216 -2.68 10.32 -10.88
CA ILE A 216 -3.13 10.10 -12.26
C ILE A 216 -2.93 8.62 -12.59
N TRP A 217 -3.96 7.95 -13.10
CA TRP A 217 -3.89 6.58 -13.59
C TRP A 217 -3.78 6.52 -15.11
N VAL A 218 -2.97 5.58 -15.59
CA VAL A 218 -2.63 5.40 -16.98
C VAL A 218 -2.78 3.94 -17.38
N ASN A 219 -3.43 3.70 -18.52
CA ASN A 219 -3.53 2.36 -19.09
C ASN A 219 -2.15 1.88 -19.53
N LYS A 220 -1.72 0.72 -19.03
CA LYS A 220 -0.39 0.17 -19.31
C LYS A 220 -0.14 -0.17 -20.78
N ILE A 221 -1.20 -0.48 -21.54
CA ILE A 221 -1.11 -0.88 -22.95
C ILE A 221 -1.12 0.35 -23.86
N SER A 222 -2.11 1.23 -23.69
CA SER A 222 -2.24 2.40 -24.58
C SER A 222 -1.42 3.62 -24.14
N ASN A 223 -0.91 3.61 -22.91
CA ASN A 223 -0.28 4.75 -22.24
C ASN A 223 -1.18 6.00 -22.16
N ASP A 224 -2.50 5.81 -22.24
CA ASP A 224 -3.47 6.89 -22.08
C ASP A 224 -3.87 7.06 -20.62
N ILE A 225 -4.11 8.30 -20.21
CA ILE A 225 -4.71 8.63 -18.93
C ILE A 225 -6.14 8.10 -18.92
N THR A 226 -6.48 7.41 -17.84
CA THR A 226 -7.80 6.81 -17.62
C THR A 226 -8.57 7.60 -16.56
N ASP A 227 -7.88 7.98 -15.49
CA ASP A 227 -8.46 8.68 -14.35
C ASP A 227 -7.46 9.71 -13.80
N ALA A 228 -7.98 10.82 -13.30
CA ALA A 228 -7.24 11.80 -12.50
C ALA A 228 -7.98 12.04 -11.18
N PHE A 229 -7.25 11.99 -10.07
CA PHE A 229 -7.77 12.09 -8.73
C PHE A 229 -7.23 13.32 -8.02
N GLU A 230 -8.12 14.02 -7.30
CA GLU A 230 -7.76 14.94 -6.23
C GLU A 230 -8.33 14.42 -4.92
N VAL A 231 -7.51 14.37 -3.88
CA VAL A 231 -7.93 14.14 -2.51
C VAL A 231 -8.13 15.51 -1.89
N GLU A 232 -9.32 15.83 -1.38
CA GLU A 232 -9.54 17.13 -0.74
C GLU A 232 -10.31 16.93 0.55
N LEU A 233 -9.61 16.95 1.69
CA LEU A 233 -10.20 16.82 3.01
C LEU A 233 -10.57 18.17 3.64
N SER A 234 -10.19 19.28 3.01
CA SER A 234 -10.37 20.65 3.49
C SER A 234 -11.27 21.49 2.57
N SER A 235 -11.35 22.80 2.82
CA SER A 235 -12.24 23.72 2.11
C SER A 235 -11.71 24.24 0.76
N ARG A 236 -10.58 23.73 0.25
CA ARG A 236 -9.91 24.26 -0.95
C ARG A 236 -10.33 23.60 -2.26
N MET A 237 -11.62 23.24 -2.36
CA MET A 237 -12.20 22.51 -3.49
C MET A 237 -11.95 23.18 -4.85
N GLN A 238 -11.94 24.51 -4.90
CA GLN A 238 -11.69 25.27 -6.12
C GLN A 238 -10.32 24.99 -6.74
N VAL A 239 -9.30 24.75 -5.90
CA VAL A 239 -7.94 24.43 -6.38
C VAL A 239 -7.89 23.05 -7.01
N ALA A 240 -8.54 22.06 -6.38
CA ALA A 240 -8.68 20.72 -6.92
C ALA A 240 -9.41 20.71 -8.27
N LEU A 241 -10.58 21.38 -8.34
CA LEU A 241 -11.36 21.50 -9.58
C LEU A 241 -10.55 22.17 -10.70
N ASN A 242 -9.80 23.23 -10.39
CA ASN A 242 -8.96 23.90 -11.38
C ASN A 242 -7.86 23.00 -11.94
N ARG A 243 -7.26 22.11 -11.13
CA ARG A 243 -6.24 21.16 -11.61
C ARG A 243 -6.86 20.09 -12.51
N LEU A 244 -7.98 19.50 -12.10
CA LEU A 244 -8.70 18.50 -12.89
C LEU A 244 -9.16 19.07 -14.24
N ASN A 245 -9.63 20.32 -14.27
CA ASN A 245 -10.02 21.02 -15.51
C ASN A 245 -8.86 21.17 -16.50
N GLU A 246 -7.62 21.39 -16.05
CA GLU A 246 -6.47 21.44 -16.98
C GLU A 246 -6.21 20.08 -17.63
N ILE A 247 -6.40 18.98 -16.89
CA ILE A 247 -6.26 17.63 -17.44
C ILE A 247 -7.38 17.36 -18.45
N ASP A 248 -8.62 17.73 -18.11
CA ASP A 248 -9.76 17.58 -19.01
C ASP A 248 -9.56 18.30 -20.34
N LYS A 249 -9.16 19.58 -20.29
CA LYS A 249 -8.86 20.37 -21.48
C LYS A 249 -7.82 19.71 -22.36
N LEU A 250 -6.75 19.15 -21.78
CA LEU A 250 -5.73 18.45 -22.55
C LEU A 250 -6.24 17.19 -23.24
N TYR A 251 -7.11 16.42 -22.58
CA TYR A 251 -7.62 15.16 -23.12
C TYR A 251 -8.81 15.36 -24.07
N ALA A 252 -9.57 16.43 -23.90
CA ALA A 252 -10.63 16.84 -24.79
C ALA A 252 -10.14 16.99 -26.23
N TYR A 253 -8.91 17.49 -26.45
CA TYR A 253 -8.30 17.60 -27.78
C TYR A 253 -8.08 16.24 -28.47
N LYS A 254 -7.96 15.14 -27.73
CA LYS A 254 -7.76 13.79 -28.28
C LYS A 254 -9.07 13.04 -28.59
N ASN A 255 -10.24 13.66 -28.38
CA ASN A 255 -11.54 12.95 -28.39
C ASN A 255 -11.51 11.68 -27.50
N LYS A 256 -10.80 11.74 -26.37
CA LYS A 256 -10.74 10.66 -25.39
C LYS A 256 -11.42 11.10 -24.11
N ASP A 257 -12.25 10.22 -23.56
CA ASP A 257 -12.88 10.44 -22.27
C ASP A 257 -11.90 10.10 -21.14
N ILE A 258 -11.65 11.09 -20.30
CA ILE A 258 -10.94 10.93 -19.02
C ILE A 258 -11.95 11.06 -17.89
N ARG A 259 -11.81 10.24 -16.85
CA ARG A 259 -12.59 10.40 -15.62
C ARG A 259 -11.82 11.27 -14.62
N LEU A 260 -12.50 12.24 -14.06
CA LEU A 260 -11.98 13.15 -13.04
C LEU A 260 -12.67 12.77 -11.73
N VAL A 261 -11.92 12.50 -10.68
CA VAL A 261 -12.48 11.94 -9.44
C VAL A 261 -12.04 12.80 -8.27
N ILE A 262 -13.00 13.28 -7.48
CA ILE A 262 -12.72 13.92 -6.19
C ILE A 262 -12.96 12.90 -5.09
N VAL A 263 -11.94 12.70 -4.27
CA VAL A 263 -11.98 11.82 -3.10
C VAL A 263 -12.09 12.67 -1.84
N SER A 264 -13.21 12.54 -1.12
CA SER A 264 -13.43 13.32 0.11
C SER A 264 -14.46 12.68 1.04
N ASN A 265 -14.68 13.34 2.18
CA ASN A 265 -15.80 13.08 3.06
C ASN A 265 -17.09 13.77 2.54
N GLU A 266 -18.21 13.54 3.23
CA GLU A 266 -19.51 14.07 2.84
C GLU A 266 -19.58 15.62 2.85
N ASN A 267 -18.78 16.28 3.70
CA ASN A 267 -18.70 17.74 3.68
C ASN A 267 -18.02 18.24 2.39
N GLY A 268 -16.97 17.54 1.93
CA GLY A 268 -16.36 17.82 0.64
C GLY A 268 -17.32 17.59 -0.53
N ARG A 269 -18.14 16.53 -0.49
CA ARG A 269 -19.21 16.30 -1.49
C ARG A 269 -20.12 17.51 -1.66
N ARG A 270 -20.67 18.01 -0.55
CA ARG A 270 -21.57 19.17 -0.54
C ARG A 270 -20.87 20.44 -1.05
N GLN A 271 -19.57 20.58 -0.81
CA GLN A 271 -18.79 21.69 -1.35
C GLN A 271 -18.60 21.55 -2.86
N VAL A 272 -18.27 20.36 -3.38
CA VAL A 272 -18.21 20.11 -4.83
C VAL A 272 -19.54 20.46 -5.48
N GLU A 273 -20.66 19.96 -4.94
CA GLU A 273 -22.00 20.24 -5.46
C GLU A 273 -22.31 21.74 -5.47
N ARG A 274 -21.88 22.50 -4.45
CA ARG A 274 -22.01 23.95 -4.39
C ARG A 274 -21.14 24.68 -5.40
N GLU A 275 -19.89 24.26 -5.57
CA GLU A 275 -18.99 24.89 -6.54
C GLU A 275 -19.46 24.61 -7.98
N LEU A 276 -19.95 23.41 -8.25
CA LEU A 276 -20.50 23.03 -9.56
C LEU A 276 -21.79 23.77 -9.91
N SER A 277 -22.57 24.23 -8.93
CA SER A 277 -23.76 25.05 -9.20
C SER A 277 -23.42 26.49 -9.58
N THR A 278 -22.16 26.92 -9.43
CA THR A 278 -21.71 28.20 -9.94
C THR A 278 -21.54 28.15 -11.47
N ILE A 279 -21.85 29.28 -12.14
CA ILE A 279 -21.77 29.42 -13.60
C ILE A 279 -20.37 29.05 -14.13
N THR A 280 -19.33 29.38 -13.36
CA THR A 280 -17.93 29.15 -13.71
C THR A 280 -17.59 27.69 -13.90
N TYR A 281 -18.08 26.78 -13.04
CA TYR A 281 -17.73 25.36 -13.10
C TYR A 281 -18.76 24.48 -13.80
N ASN A 282 -20.02 24.93 -13.86
CA ASN A 282 -21.05 24.21 -14.59
C ASN A 282 -20.69 24.03 -16.08
N SER A 283 -20.11 25.07 -16.69
CA SER A 283 -19.63 25.02 -18.09
C SER A 283 -18.32 24.26 -18.30
N LEU A 284 -17.51 24.08 -17.25
CA LEU A 284 -16.19 23.43 -17.34
C LEU A 284 -16.26 21.91 -17.28
N PHE A 285 -17.26 21.34 -16.62
CA PHE A 285 -17.41 19.87 -16.44
C PHE A 285 -18.66 19.32 -17.11
N ASP A 286 -19.07 19.94 -18.23
CA ASP A 286 -20.32 19.64 -18.92
C ASP A 286 -20.36 18.26 -19.58
N ARG A 287 -19.22 17.55 -19.61
CA ARG A 287 -19.04 16.21 -20.19
C ARG A 287 -19.41 15.04 -19.27
N ASN A 288 -20.00 15.31 -18.09
CA ASN A 288 -20.35 14.27 -17.09
C ASN A 288 -19.17 13.37 -16.67
N ASN A 289 -17.95 13.88 -16.76
CA ASN A 289 -16.74 13.12 -16.49
C ASN A 289 -16.13 13.41 -15.12
N LEU A 290 -16.78 14.26 -14.31
CA LEU A 290 -16.44 14.50 -12.92
C LEU A 290 -17.26 13.61 -11.99
N TYR A 291 -16.56 12.90 -11.11
CA TYR A 291 -17.09 11.88 -10.21
C TYR A 291 -16.70 12.18 -8.76
N PHE A 292 -17.52 11.71 -7.82
CA PHE A 292 -17.23 11.81 -6.40
C PHE A 292 -17.07 10.42 -5.79
N LEU A 293 -15.99 10.22 -5.04
CA LEU A 293 -15.66 8.99 -4.34
C LEU A 293 -15.58 9.27 -2.84
N SER A 294 -16.56 8.77 -2.09
CA SER A 294 -16.55 8.90 -0.63
C SER A 294 -15.40 8.09 -0.01
N LEU A 295 -14.89 8.53 1.15
CA LEU A 295 -13.87 7.77 1.88
C LEU A 295 -14.34 6.35 2.22
N ASP A 296 -15.61 6.20 2.63
CA ASP A 296 -16.20 4.90 2.93
C ASP A 296 -16.25 3.99 1.70
N ASP A 297 -16.60 4.53 0.53
CA ASP A 297 -16.64 3.75 -0.70
C ASP A 297 -15.24 3.39 -1.20
N LEU A 298 -14.24 4.28 -1.00
CA LEU A 298 -12.84 3.97 -1.30
C LEU A 298 -12.36 2.79 -0.45
N ILE A 299 -12.66 2.82 0.86
CA ILE A 299 -12.33 1.73 1.77
C ILE A 299 -13.05 0.44 1.34
N LYS A 300 -14.36 0.48 1.07
CA LYS A 300 -15.12 -0.69 0.61
C LYS A 300 -14.54 -1.27 -0.67
N LEU A 301 -14.11 -0.43 -1.63
CA LEU A 301 -13.45 -0.90 -2.84
C LEU A 301 -12.16 -1.63 -2.53
N LEU A 302 -11.30 -1.03 -1.72
CA LEU A 302 -10.03 -1.61 -1.30
C LEU A 302 -10.20 -2.92 -0.51
N GLU A 303 -11.30 -3.05 0.21
CA GLU A 303 -11.69 -4.27 0.89
C GLU A 303 -12.25 -5.31 -0.08
N SER A 304 -13.08 -4.89 -1.05
CA SER A 304 -13.66 -5.76 -2.08
C SER A 304 -12.62 -6.24 -3.11
N LYS A 305 -11.52 -5.49 -3.28
CA LYS A 305 -10.27 -5.91 -3.96
C LYS A 305 -9.81 -7.29 -3.49
N LYS A 306 -10.18 -7.70 -2.28
CA LYS A 306 -9.73 -8.94 -1.66
C LYS A 306 -10.61 -10.16 -1.99
N CYS A 307 -11.76 -10.02 -2.68
CA CYS A 307 -12.70 -11.15 -2.92
C CYS A 307 -12.92 -11.62 -4.37
N ALA A 308 -12.50 -10.89 -5.42
CA ALA A 308 -12.72 -11.37 -6.79
C ALA A 308 -11.73 -10.79 -7.81
N GLN A 309 -10.77 -11.57 -8.29
CA GLN A 309 -10.15 -11.29 -9.59
C GLN A 309 -11.22 -11.55 -10.67
N ASN A 310 -11.42 -10.61 -11.60
CA ASN A 310 -12.22 -10.72 -12.84
C ASN A 310 -13.56 -9.95 -12.97
N LYS A 311 -14.03 -9.12 -12.02
CA LYS A 311 -15.25 -8.28 -12.21
C LYS A 311 -15.17 -6.82 -11.73
N LYS A 312 -13.98 -6.31 -11.39
CA LYS A 312 -13.86 -5.09 -10.55
C LYS A 312 -13.94 -3.74 -11.26
N GLU A 313 -13.49 -3.63 -12.50
CA GLU A 313 -13.59 -2.36 -13.24
C GLU A 313 -15.06 -1.94 -13.40
N ALA A 314 -15.92 -2.86 -13.88
CA ALA A 314 -17.35 -2.57 -14.05
C ALA A 314 -18.09 -2.20 -12.74
N TYR A 315 -17.65 -2.74 -11.59
CA TYR A 315 -18.23 -2.42 -10.29
C TYR A 315 -17.71 -1.09 -9.73
N PHE A 316 -16.42 -0.78 -9.93
CA PHE A 316 -15.85 0.53 -9.64
C PHE A 316 -16.65 1.61 -10.37
N TYR A 317 -16.85 1.50 -11.69
CA TYR A 317 -17.55 2.55 -12.45
C TYR A 317 -19.05 2.69 -12.16
N LYS A 318 -19.70 1.68 -11.56
CA LYS A 318 -21.12 1.73 -11.22
C LYS A 318 -21.41 2.53 -9.92
N LEU A 319 -20.40 2.75 -9.09
CA LEU A 319 -20.53 3.39 -7.77
C LEU A 319 -20.32 4.91 -7.78
N TYR A 320 -19.65 5.47 -8.79
CA TYR A 320 -19.12 6.85 -8.73
C TYR A 320 -19.90 7.91 -9.47
N GLN A 321 -20.87 7.53 -10.30
CA GLN A 321 -21.70 8.52 -10.98
C GLN A 321 -22.39 9.38 -9.92
N PHE A 322 -22.33 10.72 -10.07
CA PHE A 322 -23.31 11.59 -9.47
C PHE A 322 -24.68 11.13 -9.96
N LYS A 323 -25.34 10.26 -9.18
CA LYS A 323 -26.72 9.88 -9.45
C LYS A 323 -27.53 11.17 -9.37
N ASN A 324 -28.10 11.54 -10.50
CA ASN A 324 -29.03 12.64 -10.74
C ASN A 324 -28.38 13.98 -11.09
N ARG A 325 -28.09 14.18 -12.38
CA ARG A 325 -28.56 15.39 -13.06
C ARG A 325 -29.97 15.10 -13.58
N ASN A 326 -30.98 15.18 -12.70
CA ASN A 326 -32.26 15.68 -13.17
C ASN A 326 -32.08 17.20 -13.17
N ILE A 327 -31.71 17.74 -14.33
CA ILE A 327 -32.02 19.14 -14.66
C ILE A 327 -33.51 19.17 -14.98
#